data_AF-Q1H0U2-F1
#
_entry.id   AF-Q1H0U2-F1
#
_cell.length_a   1.000
_cell.length_b   1.000
_cell.length_c   1.000
_cell.angle_alpha   90.00
_cell.angle_beta   90.00
_cell.angle_gamma   90.00
#
_symmetry.space_group_name_H-M   'P 1'
#
loop_
_entity.id
_entity.type
_entity.pdbx_description
1 polymer ?
#
loop_
_entity_poly.entity_id
_entity_poly.type
_entity_poly.pdbx_seq_one_letter_code
_entity_poly.pdbx_strand_id
1 'polypeptide(L)'
;MDKLLQTLLRIENGETTLKAANPQDIARFQVEVVCLQYAYKQGLIKQPWFVTSMSREHPWQIEKVSMLKLTELGRRFLKIQRLRCNDSTTPTH
;
A
#
# COMPACT_ATOMS: atom_id res chain seq x y z
N MET A 1 1.08 13.28 4.04
CA MET A 1 0.74 11.88 4.39
C MET A 1 1.63 10.97 3.55
N ASP A 2 2.44 10.12 4.19
CA ASP A 2 3.36 9.18 3.52
C ASP A 2 2.56 8.17 2.65
N LYS A 3 2.97 7.94 1.39
CA LYS A 3 2.27 7.01 0.48
C LYS A 3 2.23 5.59 1.03
N LEU A 4 3.24 5.19 1.81
CA LEU A 4 3.25 3.91 2.53
C LEU A 4 2.11 3.85 3.55
N LEU A 5 1.93 4.92 4.34
CA LEU A 5 0.89 4.99 5.37
C LEU A 5 -0.51 4.92 4.75
N GLN A 6 -0.73 5.63 3.64
CA GLN A 6 -1.98 5.55 2.88
C GLN A 6 -2.25 4.12 2.37
N THR A 7 -1.22 3.46 1.84
CA THR A 7 -1.32 2.07 1.37
C THR A 7 -1.72 1.11 2.49
N LEU A 8 -1.06 1.23 3.66
CA LEU A 8 -1.33 0.37 4.82
C LEU A 8 -2.74 0.59 5.41
N LEU A 9 -3.19 1.84 5.52
CA LEU A 9 -4.53 2.18 6.00
C LEU A 9 -5.62 1.61 5.09
N ARG A 10 -5.41 1.65 3.78
CA ARG A 10 -6.37 1.11 2.82
C ARG A 10 -6.50 -0.41 2.93
N ILE A 11 -5.38 -1.11 3.15
CA ILE A 11 -5.37 -2.55 3.42
C ILE A 11 -6.10 -2.85 4.74
N GLU A 12 -5.92 -2.02 5.77
CA GLU A 12 -6.66 -2.13 7.03
C GLU A 12 -8.18 -2.02 6.81
N ASN A 13 -8.62 -1.14 5.92
CA ASN A 13 -10.02 -0.92 5.56
C ASN A 13 -10.62 -2.02 4.65
N GLY A 14 -9.86 -3.07 4.35
CA GLY A 14 -10.36 -4.24 3.61
C GLY A 14 -10.12 -4.21 2.10
N GLU A 15 -9.42 -3.21 1.57
CA GLU A 15 -9.00 -3.23 0.17
C GLU A 15 -7.80 -4.17 -0.01
N THR A 16 -8.10 -5.40 -0.39
CA THR A 16 -7.11 -6.49 -0.51
C THR A 16 -6.61 -6.73 -1.92
N THR A 17 -7.18 -6.02 -2.90
CA THR A 17 -6.87 -6.13 -4.32
C THR A 17 -6.84 -4.76 -4.98
N LEU A 18 -5.90 -4.55 -5.90
CA LEU A 18 -5.87 -3.36 -6.74
C LEU A 18 -5.74 -3.72 -8.21
N LYS A 19 -6.36 -2.93 -9.08
CA LYS A 19 -6.26 -3.07 -10.54
C LYS A 19 -6.00 -1.71 -11.18
N ALA A 20 -5.05 -1.63 -12.09
CA ALA A 20 -4.89 -0.45 -12.94
C ALA A 20 -6.03 -0.45 -13.98
N ALA A 21 -7.00 0.45 -13.84
CA ALA A 21 -8.17 0.52 -14.72
C ALA A 21 -7.91 1.36 -15.98
N ASN A 22 -7.09 2.41 -15.87
CA ASN A 22 -6.78 3.32 -16.98
C ASN A 22 -5.26 3.51 -17.17
N PRO A 23 -4.80 3.89 -18.38
CA PRO A 23 -3.38 4.09 -18.64
C PRO A 23 -2.71 5.16 -17.77
N GLN A 24 -3.46 6.21 -17.41
CA GLN A 24 -2.98 7.27 -16.52
C GLN A 24 -2.78 6.79 -15.07
N ASP A 25 -3.42 5.70 -14.67
CA ASP A 25 -3.25 5.09 -13.35
C ASP A 25 -2.03 4.17 -13.28
N ILE A 26 -1.42 3.81 -14.42
CA ILE A 26 -0.27 2.90 -14.47
C ILE A 26 0.93 3.46 -13.70
N ALA A 27 1.23 4.75 -13.86
CA ALA A 27 2.34 5.39 -13.12
C ALA A 27 2.08 5.46 -11.61
N ARG A 28 0.81 5.71 -11.21
CA ARG A 28 0.41 5.68 -9.80
C ARG A 28 0.51 4.28 -9.22
N PHE A 29 0.11 3.28 -10.01
CA PHE A 29 0.17 1.87 -9.66
C PHE A 29 1.60 1.37 -9.44
N GLN A 30 2.57 1.83 -10.25
CA GLN A 30 3.99 1.49 -10.06
C GLN A 30 4.53 1.98 -8.72
N VAL A 31 4.21 3.21 -8.32
CA VAL A 31 4.60 3.73 -7.00
C VAL A 31 4.00 2.89 -5.88
N GLU A 32 2.77 2.44 -6.08
CA GLU A 32 2.05 1.62 -5.10
C GLU A 32 2.67 0.23 -4.94
N VAL A 33 3.08 -0.39 -6.05
CA VAL A 33 3.87 -1.62 -6.03
C VAL A 33 5.16 -1.44 -5.25
N VAL A 34 5.88 -0.33 -5.42
CA VAL A 34 7.10 -0.04 -4.66
C VAL A 34 6.79 0.06 -3.17
N CYS A 35 5.72 0.76 -2.78
CA CYS A 35 5.28 0.83 -1.38
C CYS A 35 4.94 -0.55 -0.81
N LEU A 36 4.28 -1.41 -1.58
CA LEU A 36 3.92 -2.77 -1.18
C LEU A 36 5.15 -3.68 -1.04
N GLN A 37 6.09 -3.61 -1.98
CA GLN A 37 7.36 -4.33 -1.89
C GLN A 37 8.17 -3.88 -0.67
N TYR A 38 8.20 -2.57 -0.40
CA TYR A 38 8.84 -2.03 0.79
C TYR A 38 8.13 -2.51 2.07
N ALA A 39 6.80 -2.40 2.15
CA ALA A 39 6.01 -2.87 3.28
C ALA A 39 6.23 -4.36 3.57
N TYR A 40 6.34 -5.18 2.52
CA TYR A 40 6.66 -6.59 2.64
C TYR A 40 8.08 -6.81 3.18
N LYS A 41 9.09 -6.11 2.65
CA LYS A 41 10.47 -6.16 3.15
C LYS A 41 10.58 -5.76 4.62
N GLN A 42 9.76 -4.81 5.07
CA GLN A 42 9.67 -4.39 6.47
C GLN A 42 8.80 -5.31 7.34
N GLY A 43 8.20 -6.36 6.76
CA GLY A 43 7.34 -7.30 7.49
C GLY A 43 5.99 -6.70 7.93
N LEU A 44 5.55 -5.59 7.34
CA LEU A 44 4.29 -4.91 7.70
C LEU A 44 3.06 -5.55 7.04
N ILE A 45 3.25 -6.17 5.88
CA ILE A 45 2.21 -6.93 5.17
C ILE A 45 2.69 -8.34 4.87
N LYS A 46 1.75 -9.26 4.68
CA LYS A 46 2.03 -10.56 4.07
C LYS A 46 2.45 -10.39 2.61
N GLN A 47 3.12 -11.41 2.06
CA GLN A 47 3.63 -11.39 0.69
C GLN A 47 2.51 -11.02 -0.30
N PRO A 48 2.63 -9.88 -1.01
CA PRO A 48 1.67 -9.50 -2.05
C PRO A 48 1.85 -10.39 -3.29
N TRP A 49 0.74 -10.64 -3.99
CA TRP A 49 0.76 -11.34 -5.28
C TRP A 49 0.57 -10.33 -6.41
N PHE A 50 1.44 -10.38 -7.41
CA PHE A 50 1.46 -9.47 -8.55
C PHE A 50 1.09 -10.21 -9.84
N VAL A 51 0.27 -9.59 -10.67
CA VAL A 51 -0.01 -10.04 -12.04
C VAL A 51 0.53 -8.98 -12.99
N THR A 52 1.44 -9.40 -13.87
CA THR A 52 2.03 -8.56 -14.92
C THR A 52 1.17 -8.58 -16.19
N SER A 53 1.33 -7.55 -17.01
CA SER A 53 0.65 -7.40 -18.28
C SER A 53 1.12 -8.44 -19.27
N MET A 54 0.19 -8.91 -20.09
CA MET A 54 0.46 -9.73 -21.27
C MET A 54 0.78 -8.87 -22.50
N SER A 55 0.73 -7.54 -22.37
CA SER A 55 1.04 -6.63 -23.46
C SER A 55 2.50 -6.77 -23.90
N ARG A 56 2.71 -6.88 -25.21
CA ARG A 56 4.05 -6.86 -25.82
C ARG A 56 4.71 -5.49 -25.72
N GLU A 57 3.92 -4.43 -25.62
CA GLU A 57 4.41 -3.06 -25.53
C GLU A 57 4.90 -2.74 -24.11
N HIS A 58 4.26 -3.32 -23.09
CA HIS A 58 4.56 -3.04 -21.68
C HIS A 58 4.60 -4.32 -20.82
N PRO A 59 5.52 -5.27 -21.08
CA PRO A 59 5.57 -6.57 -20.39
C PRO A 59 5.88 -6.46 -18.90
N TRP A 60 6.52 -5.37 -18.47
CA TRP A 60 6.88 -5.10 -17.07
C TRP A 60 5.78 -4.42 -16.28
N GLN A 61 4.68 -4.05 -16.93
CA GLN A 61 3.57 -3.38 -16.28
C GLN A 61 2.86 -4.37 -15.37
N ILE A 62 2.66 -4.02 -14.11
CA ILE A 62 1.81 -4.80 -13.21
C ILE A 62 0.38 -4.29 -13.39
N GLU A 63 -0.55 -5.20 -13.62
CA GLU A 63 -1.97 -4.87 -13.86
C GLU A 63 -2.83 -5.09 -12.63
N LYS A 64 -2.42 -6.03 -11.76
CA LYS A 64 -3.18 -6.38 -10.57
C LYS A 64 -2.26 -6.75 -9.40
N VAL A 65 -2.66 -6.33 -8.21
CA VAL A 65 -2.11 -6.82 -6.94
C VAL A 65 -3.22 -7.51 -6.15
N SER A 66 -2.91 -8.58 -5.44
CA SER A 66 -3.88 -9.32 -4.62
C SER A 66 -3.31 -9.85 -3.32
N MET A 67 -4.24 -10.20 -2.41
CA MET A 67 -3.99 -10.80 -1.09
C MET A 67 -3.19 -9.90 -0.15
N LEU A 68 -3.53 -8.60 -0.14
CA LEU A 68 -2.94 -7.66 0.80
C LEU A 68 -3.52 -7.88 2.20
N LYS A 69 -2.69 -8.29 3.15
CA LYS A 69 -3.08 -8.46 4.55
C LYS A 69 -1.98 -7.92 5.45
N LEU A 70 -2.35 -7.07 6.40
CA LEU A 70 -1.43 -6.59 7.43
C LEU A 70 -0.95 -7.75 8.32
N THR A 71 0.32 -7.71 8.68
CA THR A 71 0.85 -8.51 9.79
C THR A 71 0.49 -7.86 11.12
N GLU A 72 0.78 -8.56 12.22
CA GLU A 72 0.65 -7.97 13.55
C GLU A 72 1.53 -6.72 13.71
N LEU A 73 2.76 -6.76 13.17
CA LEU A 73 3.66 -5.60 13.15
C LEU A 73 3.06 -4.43 12.37
N GLY A 74 2.48 -4.69 11.20
CA GLY A 74 1.82 -3.66 10.39
C GLY A 74 0.67 -2.96 11.12
N ARG A 75 -0.16 -3.71 11.85
CA ARG A 75 -1.25 -3.11 12.66
C ARG A 75 -0.71 -2.25 13.80
N ARG A 76 0.32 -2.72 14.51
CA ARG A 76 0.97 -1.95 15.58
C ARG A 76 1.59 -0.67 15.05
N PHE A 77 2.26 -0.73 13.91
CA PHE A 77 2.81 0.45 13.23
C PHE A 77 1.71 1.49 12.94
N LEU A 78 0.57 1.08 12.37
CA LEU A 78 -0.55 1.98 12.12
C LEU A 78 -1.11 2.60 13.40
N LYS A 79 -1.23 1.82 14.48
CA LYS A 79 -1.69 2.33 15.79
C LYS A 79 -0.76 3.41 16.33
N ILE A 80 0.56 3.21 16.25
CA ILE A 80 1.56 4.20 16.69
C ILE A 80 1.46 5.48 15.85
N GLN A 81 1.30 5.36 14.54
CA GLN A 81 1.15 6.52 13.65
C GLN A 81 -0.13 7.32 13.93
N ARG A 82 -1.25 6.64 14.21
CA ARG A 82 -2.51 7.30 14.62
C ARG A 82 -2.34 8.07 15.93
N LEU A 83 -1.68 7.48 16.92
CA LEU A 83 -1.42 8.15 18.21
C LEU A 83 -0.57 9.41 18.03
N ARG A 84 0.53 9.34 17.25
CA ARG A 84 1.36 10.51 16.94
C ARG A 84 0.59 11.64 16.24
N CYS A 85 -0.36 11.29 15.37
CA CYS A 85 -1.18 12.27 14.67
C CYS A 85 -2.20 12.96 15.58
N ASN A 86 -2.69 12.24 16.61
CA ASN A 86 -3.62 12.80 17.59
C ASN A 86 -2.92 13.72 18.61
N ASP A 87 -1.67 13.41 19.00
CA ASP A 87 -0.87 14.26 19.90
C ASP A 87 -0.49 15.61 19.25
N SER A 88 -0.41 15.67 17.92
CA SER A 88 -0.20 16.93 17.18
C SER A 88 -1.44 17.83 17.09
N THR A 89 -2.61 17.38 17.56
CA THR A 89 -3.87 18.14 17.52
C THR A 89 -4.34 18.69 18.86
N THR A 90 -3.55 18.59 19.93
CA THR A 90 -3.80 19.39 21.15
C THR A 90 -3.36 20.83 20.90
N PRO A 91 -4.28 21.80 20.74
CA PRO A 91 -3.88 23.20 20.78
C PRO A 91 -3.49 23.51 22.22
N THR A 92 -2.27 23.98 22.42
CA THR A 92 -1.83 24.61 23.66
C THR A 92 -2.78 25.76 23.96
N HIS A 93 -3.50 25.65 25.07
CA HIS A 93 -4.48 26.61 25.54
C HIS A 93 -3.81 27.86 26.15
#